data_AF-A0A0B6XT77-F1
#
_entry.id   AF-A0A0B6XT77-F1
#
_cell.length_a   1.000
_cell.length_b   1.000
_cell.length_c   1.000
_cell.angle_alpha   90.00
_cell.angle_beta   90.00
_cell.angle_gamma   90.00
#
_symmetry.space_group_name_H-M   'P 1'
#
loop_
_entity.id
_entity.type
_entity.pdbx_description
1 polymer ?
#
loop_
_entity_poly.entity_id
_entity_poly.type
_entity_poly.pdbx_seq_one_letter_code
_entity_poly.pdbx_strand_id
1 'polypeptide(L)'
;KRSTACTQSITINCRSFNLPVSEATITWSGPDGELQSLPQYLTTCDSKKKKCQCRKEAKQSWDTGVIRKLEKLPVDRFNFSSVLRQLRGIGKVTIKLGALRCTEVYP
;
A
#
# COMPACT_ATOMS: atom_id res chain seq x y z
N LYS A 1 29.14 -13.83 2.22
CA LYS A 1 28.29 -12.95 3.07
C LYS A 1 26.85 -13.16 2.63
N ARG A 2 25.95 -13.69 3.46
CA ARG A 2 24.56 -14.00 3.09
C ARG A 2 23.69 -12.75 3.31
N SER A 3 22.96 -12.31 2.29
CA SER A 3 22.00 -11.21 2.41
C SER A 3 20.62 -11.73 2.09
N THR A 4 19.67 -11.62 3.01
CA THR A 4 18.26 -11.96 2.76
C THR A 4 17.56 -10.73 2.21
N ALA A 5 16.74 -10.90 1.17
CA ALA A 5 15.85 -9.87 0.63
C ALA A 5 14.41 -10.38 0.69
N CYS A 6 13.52 -9.67 1.39
CA CYS A 6 12.11 -10.01 1.53
C CYS A 6 11.23 -8.96 0.83
N THR A 7 10.18 -9.44 0.16
CA THR A 7 9.24 -8.60 -0.56
C THR A 7 7.81 -9.05 -0.35
N GLN A 8 6.88 -8.10 -0.42
CA GLN A 8 5.45 -8.38 -0.43
C GLN A 8 4.76 -7.47 -1.44
N SER A 9 3.96 -8.06 -2.34
CA SER A 9 3.20 -7.29 -3.32
C SER A 9 1.92 -6.75 -2.69
N ILE A 10 1.47 -5.61 -3.20
CA ILE A 10 0.19 -5.03 -2.83
C ILE A 10 -0.59 -4.61 -4.07
N THR A 11 -1.90 -4.84 -4.04
CA THR A 11 -2.85 -4.36 -5.02
C THR A 11 -4.03 -3.71 -4.31
N ILE A 12 -4.34 -2.48 -4.70
CA ILE A 12 -5.48 -1.71 -4.23
C ILE A 12 -6.47 -1.62 -5.38
N ASN A 13 -7.66 -2.15 -5.18
CA ASN A 13 -8.80 -1.92 -6.04
C ASN A 13 -9.71 -0.89 -5.36
N CYS A 14 -10.05 0.17 -6.07
CA CYS A 14 -10.79 1.31 -5.51
C CYS A 14 -11.89 1.74 -6.49
N ARG A 15 -13.01 2.17 -5.91
CA ARG A 15 -14.17 2.69 -6.63
C ARG A 15 -14.71 3.89 -5.89
N SER A 16 -14.89 5.00 -6.61
CA SER A 16 -15.39 6.26 -6.03
C SER A 16 -14.63 6.69 -4.78
N PHE A 17 -13.32 6.40 -4.76
CA PHE A 17 -12.43 6.63 -3.62
C PHE A 17 -11.17 7.35 -4.11
N ASN A 18 -10.83 8.45 -3.45
CA ASN A 18 -9.58 9.14 -3.70
C ASN A 18 -8.54 8.62 -2.72
N LEU A 19 -7.43 8.07 -3.23
CA LEU A 19 -6.27 7.76 -2.39
C LEU A 19 -5.39 9.02 -2.34
N PRO A 20 -5.49 9.86 -1.28
CA PRO A 20 -4.61 11.00 -1.17
C PRO A 20 -3.18 10.52 -0.99
N VAL A 21 -2.23 11.34 -1.43
CA VAL A 21 -0.78 11.06 -1.39
C VAL A 21 -0.11 11.75 -0.20
N SER A 22 -0.91 12.38 0.67
CA SER A 22 -0.40 13.02 1.89
C SER A 22 0.09 11.98 2.89
N GLU A 23 0.57 12.40 4.07
CA GLU A 23 0.89 11.46 5.15
C GLU A 23 -0.37 10.91 5.85
N ALA A 24 -1.52 11.57 5.66
CA ALA A 24 -2.81 11.22 6.25
C ALA A 24 -3.68 10.36 5.30
N THR A 25 -3.23 9.16 4.98
CA THR A 25 -3.91 8.20 4.07
C THR A 25 -4.01 6.82 4.72
N ILE A 26 -4.38 5.79 3.96
CA ILE A 26 -4.25 4.40 4.39
C ILE A 26 -2.81 4.18 4.84
N THR A 27 -2.65 3.75 6.09
CA THR A 27 -1.36 3.35 6.63
C THR A 27 -1.34 1.85 6.89
N TRP A 28 -0.15 1.29 7.02
CA TRP A 28 0.06 -0.11 7.35
C TRP A 28 1.19 -0.24 8.36
N SER A 29 1.21 -1.34 9.11
CA SER A 29 2.29 -1.67 10.04
C SER A 29 2.71 -3.13 9.88
N GLY A 30 3.99 -3.38 10.14
CA GLY A 30 4.57 -4.71 10.24
C GLY A 30 4.77 -5.12 11.71
N PRO A 31 5.76 -6.00 11.96
CA PRO A 31 6.08 -6.48 13.31
C PRO A 31 6.60 -5.40 14.26
N ASP A 32 7.20 -4.33 13.71
CA ASP A 32 7.69 -3.17 14.46
C ASP A 32 6.57 -2.27 15.00
N GLY A 33 5.34 -2.46 14.51
CA GLY A 33 4.18 -1.63 14.88
C GLY A 33 4.22 -0.20 14.33
N GLU A 34 5.27 0.20 13.61
CA GLU A 34 5.39 1.54 13.07
C GLU A 34 4.44 1.73 11.89
N LEU A 35 3.65 2.81 11.92
CA LEU A 35 2.76 3.16 10.82
C LEU A 35 3.55 3.70 9.63
N GLN A 36 3.30 3.13 8.46
CA GLN A 36 3.90 3.52 7.19
C GLN A 36 2.79 3.98 6.23
N SER A 37 3.02 5.08 5.52
CA SER A 37 2.06 5.58 4.52
C SER A 37 2.04 4.68 3.28
N LEU A 38 0.86 4.17 2.92
CA LEU A 38 0.72 3.17 1.86
C LEU A 38 1.09 3.68 0.45
N PRO A 39 0.68 4.89 0.03
CA PRO A 39 1.01 5.42 -1.30
C PRO A 39 2.51 5.50 -1.58
N GLN A 40 3.35 5.48 -0.54
CA GLN A 40 4.80 5.50 -0.72
C GLN A 40 5.35 4.22 -1.38
N TYR A 41 4.58 3.12 -1.36
CA TYR A 41 4.98 1.80 -1.86
C TYR A 41 4.26 1.41 -3.15
N LEU A 42 3.34 2.25 -3.63
CA LEU A 42 2.59 2.03 -4.87
C LEU A 42 3.39 2.56 -6.06
N THR A 43 3.69 1.67 -7.01
CA THR A 43 4.43 1.97 -8.24
C THR A 43 3.56 2.64 -9.29
N THR A 44 2.23 2.54 -9.18
CA THR A 44 1.27 3.18 -10.09
C THR A 44 1.06 4.66 -9.80
N CYS A 45 1.42 5.13 -8.60
CA CYS A 45 1.48 6.55 -8.29
C CYS A 45 2.76 7.12 -8.93
N ASP A 46 2.69 8.30 -9.57
CA ASP A 46 3.84 8.89 -10.29
C ASP A 46 5.11 9.04 -9.40
N SER A 47 6.26 9.38 -9.99
CA SER A 47 7.52 9.53 -9.24
C SER A 47 7.49 10.65 -8.18
N LYS A 48 6.55 11.59 -8.30
CA LYS A 48 6.24 12.62 -7.29
C LYS A 48 5.12 12.17 -6.33
N LYS A 49 4.66 10.94 -6.51
CA LYS A 49 3.54 10.23 -5.90
C LYS A 49 2.18 10.89 -6.12
N LYS A 50 2.08 12.01 -6.87
CA LYS A 50 0.89 12.89 -6.97
C LYS A 50 -0.27 12.35 -7.81
N LYS A 51 -0.08 11.25 -8.55
CA LYS A 51 -1.08 10.71 -9.50
C LYS A 51 -1.32 9.22 -9.32
N CYS A 52 -1.87 8.81 -8.18
CA CYS A 52 -2.43 7.46 -8.05
C CYS A 52 -3.66 7.28 -8.97
N GLN A 53 -3.98 6.03 -9.31
CA GLN A 53 -5.12 5.68 -10.14
C GLN A 53 -6.44 5.74 -9.36
N CYS A 54 -6.40 5.49 -8.05
CA CYS A 54 -7.52 5.66 -7.15
C CYS A 54 -7.96 7.12 -7.02
N ARG A 55 -8.97 7.49 -7.82
CA ARG A 55 -9.58 8.82 -7.85
C ARG A 55 -11.08 8.74 -7.58
N LYS A 56 -11.62 9.80 -6.96
CA LYS A 56 -13.06 9.88 -6.59
C LYS A 56 -14.01 9.68 -7.78
N GLU A 57 -13.59 10.09 -8.98
CA GLU A 57 -14.40 10.02 -10.20
C GLU A 57 -14.30 8.66 -10.91
N ALA A 58 -13.35 7.81 -10.53
CA ALA A 58 -13.16 6.52 -11.17
C ALA A 58 -14.29 5.54 -10.75
N LYS A 59 -14.97 4.96 -11.76
CA LYS A 59 -15.93 3.87 -11.55
C LYS A 59 -15.27 2.64 -10.94
N GLN A 60 -14.03 2.36 -11.36
CA GLN A 60 -13.15 1.37 -10.78
C GLN A 60 -11.73 1.62 -11.28
N SER A 61 -10.75 1.50 -10.39
CA SER A 61 -9.33 1.71 -10.70
C SER A 61 -8.46 0.83 -9.82
N TRP A 62 -7.22 0.60 -10.25
CA TRP A 62 -6.26 -0.24 -9.55
C TRP A 62 -4.94 0.49 -9.36
N ASP A 63 -4.43 0.46 -8.14
CA ASP A 63 -3.06 0.83 -7.82
C ASP A 63 -2.28 -0.41 -7.36
N THR A 64 -1.03 -0.54 -7.77
CA THR A 64 -0.18 -1.69 -7.41
C THR A 64 1.16 -1.22 -6.90
N GLY A 65 1.82 -2.08 -6.12
CA GLY A 65 3.09 -1.76 -5.49
C GLY A 65 3.82 -2.98 -4.95
N VAL A 66 5.05 -2.75 -4.48
CA VAL A 66 5.87 -3.77 -3.83
C VAL A 66 6.59 -3.16 -2.63
N ILE A 67 6.39 -3.76 -1.47
CA ILE A 67 7.11 -3.42 -0.24
C ILE A 67 8.39 -4.28 -0.20
N ARG A 68 9.55 -3.65 0.01
CA ARG A 68 10.86 -4.32 0.07
C ARG A 68 11.63 -4.07 1.38
N LYS A 69 11.00 -3.42 2.36
CA LYS A 69 11.64 -3.08 3.65
C LYS A 69 11.63 -4.30 4.56
N LEU A 70 12.76 -4.99 4.66
CA LEU A 70 12.89 -6.27 5.37
C LEU A 70 12.41 -6.20 6.82
N GLU A 71 12.81 -5.16 7.53
CA GLU A 71 12.52 -4.94 8.96
C GLU A 71 11.04 -4.66 9.23
N LYS A 72 10.30 -4.26 8.20
CA LYS A 72 8.88 -3.89 8.29
C LYS A 72 7.96 -4.96 7.72
N LEU A 73 8.50 -6.06 7.20
CA LEU A 73 7.70 -7.16 6.66
C LEU A 73 7.61 -8.33 7.66
N PRO A 74 6.53 -9.14 7.62
CA PRO A 74 5.36 -8.99 6.75
C PRO A 74 4.43 -7.86 7.18
N VAL A 75 3.56 -7.40 6.26
CA VAL A 75 2.46 -6.50 6.64
C VAL A 75 1.49 -7.26 7.54
N ASP A 76 1.23 -6.73 8.73
CA ASP A 76 0.30 -7.32 9.71
C ASP A 76 -1.07 -6.63 9.67
N ARG A 77 -1.08 -5.29 9.64
CA ARG A 77 -2.31 -4.50 9.77
C ARG A 77 -2.38 -3.35 8.79
N PHE A 78 -3.61 -3.02 8.39
CA PHE A 78 -3.94 -1.78 7.72
C PHE A 78 -4.79 -0.90 8.63
N ASN A 79 -4.54 0.41 8.54
CA ASN A 79 -5.31 1.42 9.21
C ASN A 79 -5.95 2.36 8.17
N PHE A 80 -7.28 2.45 8.25
CA PHE A 80 -8.11 3.23 7.34
C PHE A 80 -8.71 4.47 8.02
N SER A 81 -8.35 4.79 9.27
CA SER A 81 -9.00 5.82 10.09
C SER A 81 -9.09 7.18 9.39
N SER A 82 -8.01 7.59 8.72
CA SER A 82 -7.88 8.83 7.95
C SER A 82 -8.81 8.89 6.73
N VAL A 83 -9.21 7.75 6.19
CA VAL A 83 -10.03 7.63 4.97
C VAL A 83 -11.44 7.10 5.22
N LEU A 84 -11.80 6.80 6.48
CA LEU A 84 -13.13 6.30 6.86
C LEU A 84 -14.26 7.19 6.35
N ARG A 85 -14.10 8.52 6.35
CA ARG A 85 -15.11 9.45 5.83
C ARG A 85 -15.41 9.22 4.34
N GLN A 86 -14.42 8.84 3.54
CA GLN A 86 -14.63 8.51 2.12
C GLN A 86 -15.29 7.14 1.94
N LEU A 87 -15.00 6.19 2.85
CA LEU A 87 -15.54 4.84 2.83
C LEU A 87 -16.99 4.74 3.31
N ARG A 88 -17.46 5.70 4.11
CA ARG A 88 -18.86 5.73 4.60
C ARG A 88 -19.90 6.06 3.52
N GLY A 89 -19.47 6.50 2.33
CA GLY A 89 -20.35 6.75 1.18
C GLY A 89 -20.40 5.56 0.21
N ILE A 90 -20.41 5.86 -1.09
CA ILE A 90 -20.31 4.84 -2.17
C ILE A 90 -18.87 4.33 -2.40
N GLY A 91 -17.90 4.89 -1.67
CA GLY A 91 -16.49 4.56 -1.82
C GLY A 91 -16.19 3.13 -1.39
N LYS A 92 -15.54 2.35 -2.25
CA LYS A 92 -15.05 1.01 -1.92
C LYS A 92 -13.55 0.95 -2.11
N VAL A 93 -12.87 0.31 -1.17
CA VAL A 93 -11.44 0.00 -1.25
C VAL A 93 -11.27 -1.47 -0.86
N THR A 94 -10.54 -2.21 -1.69
CA THR A 94 -10.15 -3.59 -1.44
C THR A 94 -8.65 -3.67 -1.58
N ILE A 95 -7.97 -4.08 -0.52
CA ILE A 95 -6.53 -4.32 -0.54
C ILE A 95 -6.30 -5.83 -0.62
N LYS A 96 -5.45 -6.22 -1.57
CA LYS A 96 -4.92 -7.58 -1.69
C LYS A 96 -3.42 -7.54 -1.40
N LEU A 97 -3.00 -8.29 -0.39
CA LEU A 97 -1.60 -8.55 -0.08
C LEU A 97 -1.17 -9.86 -0.72
N GLY A 98 -0.02 -9.86 -1.39
CA GLY A 98 0.64 -11.07 -1.81
C GLY A 98 1.31 -11.80 -0.64
N ALA A 99 1.76 -13.03 -0.90
CA ALA A 99 2.58 -13.77 0.04
C ALA A 99 3.93 -13.07 0.27
N LEU A 100 4.47 -13.21 1.49
CA LEU A 100 5.84 -12.82 1.80
C LEU A 100 6.81 -13.72 0.99
N ARG A 101 7.68 -13.10 0.19
CA ARG A 101 8.72 -13.80 -0.57
C ARG A 101 10.08 -13.34 -0.11
N CYS A 102 10.84 -14.23 0.52
CA CYS A 102 12.21 -13.99 0.93
C CYS A 102 13.16 -14.81 0.07
N THR A 103 14.18 -14.16 -0.48
CA THR A 103 15.24 -14.76 -1.28
C THR A 103 16.58 -14.53 -0.63
N GLU A 104 17.44 -15.54 -0.66
CA GLU A 104 18.81 -15.42 -0.20
C GLU A 104 19.71 -15.03 -1.37
N VAL A 105 20.43 -13.95 -1.20
CA VAL A 105 21.43 -13.47 -2.15
C VAL A 105 22.79 -13.99 -1.66
N TYR A 106 23.34 -14.91 -2.46
CA TYR A 106 24.71 -15.41 -2.33
C TYR A 106 25.58 -14.60 -3.30
N PRO A 107 26.64 -13.93 -2.82
CA PRO A 107 27.63 -13.29 -3.69
C PRO A 107 28.47 -14.32 -4.44
#